data_AF-A0A444S9D5-F1
#
_entry.id   AF-A0A444S9D5-F1
#
_cell.length_a   1.000
_cell.length_b   1.000
_cell.length_c   1.000
_cell.angle_alpha   90.00
_cell.angle_beta   90.00
_cell.angle_gamma   90.00
#
_symmetry.space_group_name_H-M   'P 1'
#
loop_
_entity.id
_entity.type
_entity.pdbx_description
1 polymer ?
#
loop_
_entity_poly.entity_id
_entity_poly.type
_entity_poly.pdbx_seq_one_letter_code
_entity_poly.pdbx_strand_id
1 'polypeptide(L)'
;MQDPKEKFYRHFQVEVTSLQDQIERLSTIAAVGGERKDAADSILAAISRLSSEVADASDFVPSYDQRNYAQAIKTLTDKLNVTTAKLAPRSRFQFKSRIQPASAKSDPRVLSNSNDTATPQDTRTPATSTASEAQDAVAPLPPTTVRNYNDEIAQPSSSHIRKPSFSTARDIAIYGQTDLHILLPATASHATSSGRLTDISGCVVDMSRATGSAAPFANLALKNIERSLVLAGNVDGPVHVTSIRDSILVVSARQVRIHQCHNMDVYFYCGSRPIIEDCSGMRFAPLPKSFESPGDDSKNQWDQVDDFKWLKAEPSPNWSVLPVDERLEDRIWSDVVPGEPGKGLKDILQAVKIARG
;
A
#
# COMPACT_ATOMS: atom_id res chain seq x y z
N MET A 1 -1.38 -47.11 -1.01
CA MET A 1 -0.73 -45.79 -0.89
C MET A 1 -1.16 -44.98 -2.10
N GLN A 2 -1.80 -43.84 -1.91
CA GLN A 2 -2.36 -43.03 -2.99
C GLN A 2 -1.32 -42.00 -3.44
N ASP A 3 -1.10 -41.86 -4.75
CA ASP A 3 -0.10 -40.94 -5.32
C ASP A 3 -0.40 -39.50 -4.83
N PRO A 4 0.59 -38.77 -4.26
CA PRO A 4 0.44 -37.37 -3.86
C PRO A 4 -0.21 -36.47 -4.93
N LYS A 5 0.03 -36.75 -6.21
CA LYS A 5 -0.58 -36.03 -7.34
C LYS A 5 -2.09 -36.25 -7.41
N GLU A 6 -2.53 -37.48 -7.24
CA GLU A 6 -3.95 -37.85 -7.31
C GLU A 6 -4.72 -37.32 -6.10
N LYS A 7 -4.07 -37.28 -4.93
CA LYS A 7 -4.62 -36.66 -3.72
C LYS A 7 -4.80 -35.15 -3.91
N PHE A 8 -3.81 -34.46 -4.48
CA PHE A 8 -3.89 -33.03 -4.76
C PHE A 8 -4.95 -32.72 -5.83
N TYR A 9 -5.01 -33.50 -6.91
CA TYR A 9 -6.02 -33.34 -7.95
C TYR A 9 -7.45 -33.45 -7.40
N ARG A 10 -7.73 -34.46 -6.56
CA ARG A 10 -9.04 -34.64 -5.93
C ARG A 10 -9.37 -33.48 -4.98
N HIS A 11 -8.39 -33.02 -4.20
CA HIS A 11 -8.58 -31.86 -3.32
C HIS A 11 -8.90 -30.60 -4.12
N PHE A 12 -8.12 -30.32 -5.17
CA PHE A 12 -8.32 -29.19 -6.06
C PHE A 12 -9.71 -29.21 -6.70
N GLN A 13 -10.17 -30.37 -7.17
CA GLN A 13 -11.51 -30.50 -7.75
C GLN A 13 -12.62 -30.19 -6.73
N VAL A 14 -12.50 -30.70 -5.50
CA VAL A 14 -13.48 -30.44 -4.44
C VAL A 14 -13.52 -28.96 -4.09
N GLU A 15 -12.36 -28.31 -3.95
CA GLU A 15 -12.28 -26.87 -3.66
C GLU A 15 -12.85 -26.03 -4.81
N VAL A 16 -12.55 -26.38 -6.07
CA VAL A 16 -13.12 -25.69 -7.24
C VAL A 16 -14.63 -25.80 -7.25
N THR A 17 -15.21 -26.99 -7.02
CA THR A 17 -16.67 -27.16 -6.97
C THR A 17 -17.29 -26.39 -5.80
N SER A 18 -16.67 -26.44 -4.61
CA SER A 18 -17.11 -25.66 -3.44
C SER A 18 -17.13 -24.16 -3.73
N LEU A 19 -16.09 -23.63 -4.38
CA LEU A 19 -16.02 -22.22 -4.75
C LEU A 19 -17.05 -21.84 -5.82
N GLN A 20 -17.33 -22.72 -6.78
CA GLN A 20 -18.40 -22.50 -7.76
C GLN A 20 -19.77 -22.39 -7.09
N ASP A 21 -20.07 -23.28 -6.14
CA ASP A 21 -21.33 -23.26 -5.38
C ASP A 21 -21.45 -21.99 -4.53
N GLN A 22 -20.35 -21.57 -3.89
CA GLN A 22 -20.32 -20.33 -3.10
C GLN A 22 -20.56 -19.09 -3.98
N ILE A 23 -19.96 -19.05 -5.18
CA ILE A 23 -20.20 -17.96 -6.15
C ILE A 23 -21.68 -17.93 -6.58
N GLU A 24 -22.32 -19.08 -6.78
CA GLU A 24 -23.74 -19.13 -7.16
C GLU A 24 -24.64 -18.68 -6.01
N ARG A 25 -24.29 -19.03 -4.77
CA ARG A 25 -25.01 -18.59 -3.55
C ARG A 25 -24.93 -17.08 -3.32
N LEU A 26 -23.95 -16.36 -3.85
CA LEU A 26 -23.87 -14.89 -3.75
C LEU A 26 -25.12 -14.18 -4.28
N SER A 27 -25.79 -14.77 -5.27
CA SER A 27 -27.03 -14.25 -5.84
C SER A 27 -28.24 -14.35 -4.88
N THR A 28 -28.18 -15.30 -3.94
CA THR A 28 -29.25 -15.60 -2.97
C THR A 28 -29.06 -14.83 -1.64
N ILE A 29 -27.82 -14.41 -1.33
CA ILE A 29 -27.51 -13.64 -0.12
C ILE A 29 -28.09 -12.23 -0.23
N ALA A 30 -28.77 -11.76 0.81
CA ALA A 30 -29.41 -10.44 0.84
C ALA A 30 -28.38 -9.31 0.69
N ALA A 31 -28.75 -8.23 0.00
CA ALA A 31 -27.90 -7.05 -0.19
C ALA A 31 -27.80 -6.14 1.05
N VAL A 32 -28.42 -6.54 2.16
CA VAL A 32 -28.55 -5.74 3.38
C VAL A 32 -27.29 -5.90 4.23
N GLY A 33 -26.75 -4.80 4.76
CA GLY A 33 -25.71 -4.84 5.79
C GLY A 33 -24.28 -5.15 5.33
N GLY A 34 -24.03 -5.38 4.03
CA GLY A 34 -22.68 -5.67 3.53
C GLY A 34 -22.32 -7.16 3.48
N GLU A 35 -23.19 -8.06 3.97
CA GLU A 35 -22.95 -9.51 4.01
C GLU A 35 -22.60 -10.12 2.64
N ARG A 36 -23.20 -9.60 1.55
CA ARG A 36 -22.87 -10.03 0.18
C ARG A 36 -21.45 -9.62 -0.23
N LYS A 37 -20.97 -8.46 0.22
CA LYS A 37 -19.62 -7.98 -0.04
C LYS A 37 -18.63 -8.84 0.76
N ASP A 38 -18.93 -9.11 2.03
CA ASP A 38 -18.09 -9.94 2.90
C ASP A 38 -17.99 -11.38 2.37
N ALA A 39 -19.11 -11.94 1.86
CA ALA A 39 -19.11 -13.25 1.21
C ALA A 39 -18.27 -13.26 -0.09
N ALA A 40 -18.32 -12.19 -0.89
CA ALA A 40 -17.49 -12.07 -2.09
C ALA A 40 -16.00 -11.95 -1.76
N ASP A 41 -15.66 -11.18 -0.73
CA ASP A 41 -14.28 -11.01 -0.24
C ASP A 41 -13.74 -12.33 0.35
N SER A 42 -14.59 -13.09 1.05
CA SER A 42 -14.26 -14.44 1.54
C SER A 42 -13.97 -15.43 0.41
N ILE A 43 -14.76 -15.42 -0.67
CA ILE A 43 -14.54 -16.28 -1.84
C ILE A 43 -13.23 -15.88 -2.55
N LEU A 44 -12.95 -14.58 -2.68
CA LEU A 44 -11.70 -14.10 -3.27
C LEU A 44 -10.47 -14.53 -2.47
N ALA A 45 -10.56 -14.48 -1.15
CA ALA A 45 -9.50 -14.99 -0.26
C ALA A 45 -9.31 -16.52 -0.39
N ALA A 46 -10.39 -17.28 -0.62
CA ALA A 46 -10.31 -18.72 -0.83
C ALA A 46 -9.74 -19.09 -2.21
N ILE A 47 -10.08 -18.36 -3.27
CA ILE A 47 -9.44 -18.51 -4.60
C ILE A 47 -7.94 -18.20 -4.52
N SER A 48 -7.56 -17.18 -3.74
CA SER A 48 -6.15 -16.80 -3.55
C SER A 48 -5.37 -17.90 -2.81
N ARG A 49 -5.98 -18.52 -1.79
CA ARG A 49 -5.41 -19.68 -1.09
C ARG A 49 -5.21 -20.88 -2.03
N LEU A 50 -6.22 -21.22 -2.82
CA LEU A 50 -6.13 -22.30 -3.82
C LEU A 50 -5.01 -22.03 -4.85
N SER A 51 -4.80 -20.77 -5.22
CA SER A 51 -3.68 -20.37 -6.09
C SER A 51 -2.31 -20.56 -5.45
N SER A 52 -2.16 -20.25 -4.15
CA SER A 52 -0.92 -20.50 -3.42
C SER A 52 -0.64 -21.99 -3.28
N GLU A 53 -1.65 -22.81 -2.97
CA GLU A 53 -1.50 -24.26 -2.88
C GLU A 53 -1.08 -24.90 -4.21
N VAL A 54 -1.57 -24.40 -5.35
CA VAL A 54 -1.11 -24.84 -6.67
C VAL A 54 0.35 -24.44 -6.94
N ALA A 55 0.78 -23.28 -6.45
CA ALA A 55 2.18 -22.85 -6.55
C ALA A 55 3.10 -23.73 -5.69
N ASP A 56 2.70 -24.06 -4.46
CA ASP A 56 3.45 -24.95 -3.56
C ASP A 56 3.46 -26.40 -4.08
N ALA A 57 2.39 -26.82 -4.78
CA ALA A 57 2.31 -28.13 -5.41
C ALA A 57 3.06 -28.23 -6.75
N SER A 58 3.60 -27.13 -7.26
CA SER A 58 4.26 -27.10 -8.58
C SER A 58 5.50 -28.01 -8.67
N ASP A 59 6.13 -28.33 -7.54
CA ASP A 59 7.28 -29.24 -7.46
C ASP A 59 6.95 -30.71 -7.79
N PHE A 60 5.71 -31.13 -7.57
CA PHE A 60 5.28 -32.50 -7.80
C PHE A 60 4.13 -32.64 -8.80
N VAL A 61 3.54 -31.54 -9.29
CA VAL A 61 2.48 -31.55 -10.29
C VAL A 61 3.07 -31.35 -11.70
N PRO A 62 2.71 -32.18 -12.71
CA PRO A 62 3.17 -31.98 -14.09
C PRO A 62 2.75 -30.62 -14.68
N SER A 63 3.59 -30.03 -15.55
CA SER A 63 3.32 -28.73 -16.19
C SER A 63 2.05 -28.68 -17.05
N TYR A 64 1.50 -29.84 -17.45
CA TYR A 64 0.19 -29.93 -18.10
C TYR A 64 -0.94 -29.62 -17.10
N ASP A 65 -0.90 -30.25 -15.92
CA ASP A 65 -1.90 -30.06 -14.87
C ASP A 65 -1.79 -28.69 -14.22
N GLN A 66 -0.59 -28.14 -14.06
CA GLN A 66 -0.38 -26.77 -13.59
C GLN A 66 -1.11 -25.75 -14.47
N ARG A 67 -1.05 -25.92 -15.81
CA ARG A 67 -1.78 -25.07 -16.76
C ARG A 67 -3.30 -25.23 -16.63
N ASN A 68 -3.77 -26.46 -16.43
CA ASN A 68 -5.19 -26.73 -16.22
C ASN A 68 -5.70 -26.10 -14.92
N TYR A 69 -4.94 -26.19 -13.83
CA TYR A 69 -5.29 -25.58 -12.54
C TYR A 69 -5.28 -24.04 -12.62
N ALA A 70 -4.26 -23.45 -13.23
CA ALA A 70 -4.19 -22.00 -13.45
C ALA A 70 -5.37 -21.49 -14.29
N GLN A 71 -5.74 -22.24 -15.34
CA GLN A 71 -6.90 -21.91 -16.17
C GLN A 71 -8.21 -22.02 -15.38
N ALA A 72 -8.38 -23.04 -14.54
CA ALA A 72 -9.57 -23.20 -13.69
C ALA A 72 -9.69 -22.07 -12.64
N ILE A 73 -8.58 -21.68 -11.99
CA ILE A 73 -8.53 -20.55 -11.04
C ILE A 73 -8.89 -19.23 -11.75
N LYS A 74 -8.39 -19.03 -12.97
CA LYS A 74 -8.75 -17.86 -13.78
C LYS A 74 -10.24 -17.83 -14.09
N THR A 75 -10.82 -18.96 -14.53
CA THR A 75 -12.26 -19.07 -14.80
C THR A 75 -13.11 -18.81 -13.56
N LEU A 76 -12.70 -19.28 -12.37
CA LEU A 76 -13.36 -18.98 -11.09
C LEU A 76 -13.34 -17.47 -10.77
N THR A 77 -12.17 -16.84 -10.95
CA THR A 77 -11.98 -15.40 -10.72
C THR A 77 -12.85 -14.57 -11.65
N ASP A 78 -12.90 -14.93 -12.94
CA ASP A 78 -13.75 -14.28 -13.93
C ASP A 78 -15.24 -14.47 -13.59
N LYS A 79 -15.65 -15.67 -13.16
CA LYS A 79 -17.03 -15.96 -12.74
C LYS A 79 -17.43 -15.14 -11.51
N LEU A 80 -16.54 -14.99 -10.53
CA LEU A 80 -16.76 -14.11 -9.37
C LEU A 80 -16.91 -12.65 -9.79
N ASN A 81 -16.01 -12.12 -10.63
CA ASN A 81 -16.06 -10.74 -11.10
C ASN A 81 -17.32 -10.42 -11.90
N VAL A 82 -17.77 -11.34 -12.77
CA VAL A 82 -19.03 -11.18 -13.51
C VAL A 82 -20.23 -11.18 -12.56
N THR A 83 -20.22 -12.05 -11.54
CA THR A 83 -21.33 -12.19 -10.59
C THR A 83 -21.42 -10.98 -9.66
N THR A 84 -20.29 -10.49 -9.16
CA THR A 84 -20.22 -9.26 -8.34
C THR A 84 -20.61 -8.03 -9.16
N ALA A 85 -20.18 -7.92 -10.42
CA ALA A 85 -20.58 -6.81 -11.31
C ALA A 85 -22.08 -6.82 -11.63
N LYS A 86 -22.70 -8.00 -11.81
CA LYS A 86 -24.16 -8.14 -12.01
C LYS A 86 -24.97 -7.78 -10.77
N LEU A 87 -24.40 -8.00 -9.58
CA LEU A 87 -25.05 -7.78 -8.29
C LEU A 87 -24.73 -6.40 -7.67
N ALA A 88 -23.89 -5.60 -8.31
CA ALA A 88 -23.56 -4.25 -7.87
C ALA A 88 -24.78 -3.32 -7.99
N PRO A 89 -25.08 -2.48 -6.99
CA PRO A 89 -26.18 -1.53 -7.06
C PRO A 89 -25.93 -0.53 -8.18
N ARG A 90 -26.86 -0.42 -9.14
CA ARG A 90 -26.81 0.60 -10.20
C ARG A 90 -26.78 1.98 -9.54
N SER A 91 -25.64 2.67 -9.65
CA SER A 91 -25.49 4.06 -9.23
C SER A 91 -26.56 4.91 -9.92
N ARG A 92 -27.58 5.35 -9.15
CA ARG A 92 -28.62 6.29 -9.56
C ARG A 92 -28.20 7.76 -9.38
N PHE A 93 -26.91 8.04 -9.27
CA PHE A 93 -26.41 9.42 -9.17
C PHE A 93 -25.35 9.66 -10.24
N GLN A 94 -25.78 9.98 -11.45
CA GLN A 94 -24.96 10.68 -12.43
C GLN A 94 -25.38 12.15 -12.47
N PHE A 95 -24.63 13.00 -11.75
CA PHE A 95 -24.65 14.45 -11.98
C PHE A 95 -23.97 14.72 -13.33
N LYS A 96 -24.75 15.02 -14.37
CA LYS A 96 -24.20 15.55 -15.63
C LYS A 96 -23.73 16.99 -15.39
N SER A 97 -22.42 17.18 -15.22
CA SER A 97 -21.80 18.49 -15.38
C SER A 97 -21.74 18.83 -16.87
N ARG A 98 -22.57 19.78 -17.29
CA ARG A 98 -22.49 20.42 -18.61
C ARG A 98 -21.42 21.51 -18.51
N ILE A 99 -20.27 21.27 -19.13
CA ILE A 99 -19.27 22.31 -19.39
C ILE A 99 -19.81 23.22 -20.50
N GLN A 100 -20.00 24.50 -20.21
CA GLN A 100 -19.98 25.58 -21.20
C GLN A 100 -19.03 26.67 -20.69
N PRO A 101 -18.08 27.15 -21.51
CA PRO A 101 -17.16 28.21 -21.14
C PRO A 101 -17.85 29.59 -21.17
N ALA A 102 -17.46 30.47 -20.26
CA ALA A 102 -17.96 31.84 -20.16
C ALA A 102 -17.13 32.82 -21.00
N SER A 103 -17.80 33.61 -21.84
CA SER A 103 -17.56 35.04 -22.16
C SER A 103 -18.43 35.38 -23.39
N ALA A 104 -19.09 36.52 -23.57
CA ALA A 104 -19.44 37.66 -22.75
C ALA A 104 -20.62 38.38 -23.46
N LYS A 105 -21.39 39.13 -22.66
CA LYS A 105 -22.30 40.27 -23.00
C LYS A 105 -23.76 39.99 -23.43
N SER A 106 -24.64 40.62 -22.61
CA SER A 106 -25.93 41.27 -22.88
C SER A 106 -27.20 40.42 -23.13
N ASP A 107 -28.05 40.42 -22.10
CA ASP A 107 -29.53 40.35 -22.12
C ASP A 107 -30.10 41.63 -22.83
N PRO A 108 -31.41 41.78 -23.18
CA PRO A 108 -32.54 40.88 -22.92
C PRO A 108 -33.63 40.77 -24.02
N ARG A 109 -34.55 39.82 -23.80
CA ARG A 109 -35.95 39.74 -24.29
C ARG A 109 -36.18 39.45 -25.78
N VAL A 110 -37.01 38.43 -26.03
CA VAL A 110 -38.28 38.47 -26.81
C VAL A 110 -38.55 37.06 -27.40
N LEU A 111 -39.72 36.49 -27.02
CA LEU A 111 -40.74 35.72 -27.78
C LEU A 111 -40.25 34.72 -28.86
N SER A 112 -40.88 33.59 -29.18
CA SER A 112 -42.15 32.92 -28.89
C SER A 112 -42.14 31.67 -29.78
N ASN A 113 -42.84 30.61 -29.35
CA ASN A 113 -43.43 29.50 -30.10
C ASN A 113 -43.18 29.40 -31.62
N SER A 114 -42.94 28.19 -32.14
CA SER A 114 -44.00 27.33 -32.71
C SER A 114 -43.43 26.06 -33.37
N ASN A 115 -44.23 24.99 -33.28
CA ASN A 115 -44.16 23.74 -34.04
C ASN A 115 -44.18 23.97 -35.56
N ASP A 116 -43.54 23.07 -36.32
CA ASP A 116 -44.16 22.16 -37.31
C ASP A 116 -43.05 21.43 -38.10
N THR A 117 -43.01 20.10 -38.12
CA THR A 117 -43.72 19.17 -39.03
C THR A 117 -43.19 19.19 -40.47
N ALA A 118 -42.71 18.02 -40.93
CA ALA A 118 -42.75 17.44 -42.29
C ALA A 118 -41.42 16.93 -42.89
N THR A 119 -41.40 15.60 -43.05
CA THR A 119 -40.65 14.65 -43.92
C THR A 119 -40.69 14.96 -45.44
N PRO A 120 -40.22 14.08 -46.37
CA PRO A 120 -38.95 13.35 -46.56
C PRO A 120 -38.50 13.36 -48.07
N GLN A 121 -37.63 12.40 -48.49
CA GLN A 121 -37.36 11.85 -49.85
C GLN A 121 -35.90 12.02 -50.36
N ASP A 122 -35.13 10.93 -50.46
CA ASP A 122 -34.91 10.00 -51.61
C ASP A 122 -33.62 10.39 -52.37
N THR A 123 -32.75 9.55 -52.95
CA THR A 123 -32.73 8.12 -53.30
C THR A 123 -31.29 7.73 -53.73
N ARG A 124 -31.02 6.41 -53.77
CA ARG A 124 -30.17 5.62 -54.72
C ARG A 124 -28.98 4.83 -54.14
N THR A 125 -29.21 3.52 -54.03
CA THR A 125 -28.33 2.34 -54.06
C THR A 125 -28.05 1.89 -55.53
N PRO A 126 -27.39 0.73 -55.84
CA PRO A 126 -26.23 -0.02 -55.29
C PRO A 126 -25.26 -0.60 -56.39
N ALA A 127 -24.11 -1.20 -56.02
CA ALA A 127 -23.61 -2.54 -56.46
C ALA A 127 -22.11 -2.83 -56.16
N THR A 128 -21.87 -3.96 -55.46
CA THR A 128 -20.86 -5.06 -55.60
C THR A 128 -19.47 -4.74 -56.21
N SER A 129 -18.28 -5.13 -55.69
CA SER A 129 -17.82 -6.45 -55.24
C SER A 129 -16.40 -6.46 -54.60
N THR A 130 -16.09 -7.55 -53.88
CA THR A 130 -14.77 -8.23 -53.64
C THR A 130 -13.71 -7.68 -52.67
N ALA A 131 -13.64 -8.37 -51.51
CA ALA A 131 -12.47 -8.94 -50.81
C ALA A 131 -11.20 -8.10 -50.54
N SER A 132 -10.92 -7.88 -49.25
CA SER A 132 -9.60 -8.14 -48.64
C SER A 132 -9.75 -8.32 -47.12
N GLU A 133 -9.14 -9.39 -46.60
CA GLU A 133 -9.02 -9.70 -45.19
C GLU A 133 -8.16 -8.63 -44.50
N ALA A 134 -8.77 -7.80 -43.66
CA ALA A 134 -8.06 -6.96 -42.72
C ALA A 134 -8.19 -7.58 -41.33
N GLN A 135 -7.04 -7.97 -40.80
CA GLN A 135 -6.82 -8.46 -39.45
C GLN A 135 -7.58 -7.60 -38.43
N ASP A 136 -8.36 -8.27 -37.57
CA ASP A 136 -8.98 -7.68 -36.39
C ASP A 136 -7.85 -7.25 -35.44
N ALA A 137 -7.33 -6.04 -35.68
CA ALA A 137 -6.33 -5.42 -34.85
C ALA A 137 -7.00 -5.12 -33.51
N VAL A 138 -6.73 -6.00 -32.55
CA VAL A 138 -7.00 -5.78 -31.13
C VAL A 138 -6.56 -4.36 -30.80
N ALA A 139 -7.53 -3.48 -30.52
CA ALA A 139 -7.26 -2.14 -30.05
C ALA A 139 -6.25 -2.26 -28.89
N PRO A 140 -5.15 -1.47 -28.88
CA PRO A 140 -4.21 -1.53 -27.77
C PRO A 140 -4.99 -1.34 -26.48
N LEU A 141 -4.88 -2.31 -25.58
CA LEU A 141 -5.36 -2.16 -24.20
C LEU A 141 -4.91 -0.77 -23.72
N PRO A 142 -5.78 0.00 -23.04
CA PRO A 142 -5.36 1.26 -22.45
C PRO A 142 -4.09 0.97 -21.66
N PRO A 143 -3.00 1.74 -21.83
CA PRO A 143 -1.77 1.46 -21.12
C PRO A 143 -2.15 1.35 -19.65
N THR A 144 -1.84 0.21 -19.03
CA THR A 144 -1.86 0.08 -17.58
C THR A 144 -0.91 1.15 -17.09
N THR A 145 -1.45 2.32 -16.76
CA THR A 145 -0.69 3.42 -16.23
C THR A 145 -0.16 2.89 -14.91
N VAL A 146 1.11 2.51 -14.91
CA VAL A 146 1.84 2.27 -13.68
C VAL A 146 1.76 3.59 -12.94
N ARG A 147 0.85 3.65 -11.98
CA ARG A 147 0.53 4.87 -11.27
C ARG A 147 1.77 5.27 -10.49
N ASN A 148 2.39 6.38 -10.88
CA ASN A 148 3.57 6.86 -10.18
C ASN A 148 3.14 7.66 -8.94
N TYR A 149 3.09 6.97 -7.80
CA TYR A 149 2.69 7.57 -6.53
C TYR A 149 3.63 8.72 -6.11
N ASN A 150 4.92 8.68 -6.48
CA ASN A 150 5.88 9.73 -6.10
C ASN A 150 5.61 11.04 -6.83
N ASP A 151 5.18 10.98 -8.09
CA ASP A 151 4.76 12.17 -8.84
C ASP A 151 3.49 12.78 -8.22
N GLU A 152 2.55 11.94 -7.78
CA GLU A 152 1.33 12.39 -7.09
C GLU A 152 1.64 13.05 -5.75
N ILE A 153 2.59 12.49 -4.97
CA ILE A 153 3.03 13.06 -3.69
C ILE A 153 3.73 14.40 -3.91
N ALA A 154 4.59 14.49 -4.94
CA ALA A 154 5.36 15.69 -5.26
C ALA A 154 4.52 16.82 -5.87
N GLN A 155 3.29 16.56 -6.32
CA GLN A 155 2.46 17.63 -6.90
C GLN A 155 2.20 18.76 -5.91
N PRO A 156 2.24 20.03 -6.38
CA PRO A 156 1.96 21.19 -5.55
C PRO A 156 0.51 21.15 -5.08
N SER A 157 0.30 21.27 -3.77
CA SER A 157 -1.02 21.30 -3.15
C SER A 157 -1.03 22.35 -2.05
N SER A 158 -2.21 22.88 -1.73
CA SER A 158 -2.37 23.86 -0.64
C SER A 158 -2.07 23.28 0.75
N SER A 159 -2.06 21.95 0.88
CA SER A 159 -1.66 21.25 2.11
C SER A 159 -0.23 20.73 1.98
N HIS A 160 0.51 20.63 3.08
CA HIS A 160 1.76 19.86 3.17
C HIS A 160 1.53 18.38 3.49
N ILE A 161 0.28 17.99 3.77
CA ILE A 161 -0.09 16.62 4.12
C ILE A 161 -0.43 15.84 2.83
N ARG A 162 0.12 14.63 2.70
CA ARG A 162 -0.13 13.69 1.59
C ARG A 162 -0.63 12.37 2.15
N LYS A 163 -1.65 11.80 1.51
CA LYS A 163 -2.26 10.52 1.92
C LYS A 163 -2.32 9.54 0.74
N PRO A 164 -1.17 9.03 0.27
CA PRO A 164 -1.12 8.09 -0.85
C PRO A 164 -1.74 6.75 -0.48
N SER A 165 -2.64 6.21 -1.30
CA SER A 165 -3.37 4.97 -0.98
C SER A 165 -2.61 3.69 -1.37
N PHE A 166 -1.62 3.77 -2.27
CA PHE A 166 -0.91 2.62 -2.84
C PHE A 166 -1.84 1.49 -3.36
N SER A 167 -3.06 1.85 -3.79
CA SER A 167 -4.15 0.89 -4.03
C SER A 167 -3.87 -0.18 -5.10
N THR A 168 -2.92 0.07 -6.00
CA THR A 168 -2.53 -0.85 -7.07
C THR A 168 -1.11 -1.38 -6.91
N ALA A 169 -0.37 -0.93 -5.89
CA ALA A 169 1.01 -1.32 -5.65
C ALA A 169 1.07 -2.51 -4.68
N ARG A 170 2.09 -3.35 -4.84
CA ARG A 170 2.42 -4.41 -3.87
C ARG A 170 3.48 -3.99 -2.86
N ASP A 171 4.24 -2.96 -3.20
CA ASP A 171 5.33 -2.40 -2.40
C ASP A 171 5.10 -0.91 -2.17
N ILE A 172 5.48 -0.42 -1.00
CA ILE A 172 5.49 1.01 -0.67
C ILE A 172 6.89 1.52 -0.97
N ALA A 173 7.03 2.36 -2.00
CA ALA A 173 8.29 3.00 -2.35
C ALA A 173 8.08 4.52 -2.46
N ILE A 174 8.61 5.26 -1.49
CA ILE A 174 8.56 6.73 -1.47
C ILE A 174 9.98 7.25 -1.65
N TYR A 175 10.16 8.17 -2.60
CA TYR A 175 11.46 8.77 -2.85
C TYR A 175 11.40 10.20 -3.36
N GLY A 176 12.49 10.94 -3.13
CA GLY A 176 12.67 12.30 -3.67
C GLY A 176 11.70 13.32 -3.10
N GLN A 177 11.29 13.15 -1.85
CA GLN A 177 10.29 14.00 -1.20
C GLN A 177 10.96 14.95 -0.21
N THR A 178 10.52 16.21 -0.21
CA THR A 178 11.07 17.26 0.66
C THR A 178 9.98 18.08 1.30
N ASP A 179 10.10 18.38 2.60
CA ASP A 179 9.20 19.25 3.35
C ASP A 179 7.71 18.84 3.25
N LEU A 180 7.45 17.53 3.34
CA LEU A 180 6.11 16.95 3.29
C LEU A 180 5.79 16.10 4.52
N HIS A 181 4.50 16.06 4.84
CA HIS A 181 3.94 15.16 5.84
C HIS A 181 3.15 14.05 5.14
N ILE A 182 3.74 12.86 5.04
CA ILE A 182 3.17 11.72 4.31
C ILE A 182 2.56 10.75 5.32
N LEU A 183 1.24 10.57 5.26
CA LEU A 183 0.48 9.68 6.13
C LEU A 183 -0.10 8.54 5.30
N LEU A 184 0.33 7.31 5.53
CA LEU A 184 -0.23 6.16 4.82
C LEU A 184 -1.54 5.73 5.49
N PRO A 185 -2.67 5.73 4.76
CA PRO A 185 -3.92 5.23 5.27
C PRO A 185 -3.86 3.70 5.45
N ALA A 186 -4.75 3.16 6.29
CA ALA A 186 -4.88 1.71 6.49
C ALA A 186 -5.16 0.94 5.19
N THR A 187 -5.73 1.59 4.17
CA THR A 187 -5.94 0.99 2.84
C THR A 187 -4.64 0.63 2.11
N ALA A 188 -3.50 1.20 2.52
CA ALA A 188 -2.20 0.87 1.97
C ALA A 188 -1.62 -0.45 2.54
N SER A 189 -2.32 -1.12 3.46
CA SER A 189 -1.88 -2.41 4.06
C SER A 189 -1.69 -3.53 3.03
N HIS A 190 -2.31 -3.43 1.85
CA HIS A 190 -2.11 -4.40 0.77
C HIS A 190 -0.72 -4.28 0.11
N ALA A 191 -0.03 -3.16 0.29
CA ALA A 191 1.27 -2.86 -0.33
C ALA A 191 2.46 -3.11 0.60
N THR A 192 2.29 -3.93 1.65
CA THR A 192 3.32 -4.18 2.67
C THR A 192 4.26 -5.35 2.33
N SER A 193 4.35 -5.76 1.06
CA SER A 193 5.32 -6.79 0.66
C SER A 193 6.76 -6.30 0.84
N SER A 194 7.02 -5.01 0.61
CA SER A 194 8.30 -4.35 0.87
C SER A 194 8.10 -2.85 1.10
N GLY A 195 8.85 -2.27 2.04
CA GLY A 195 8.90 -0.83 2.28
C GLY A 195 10.24 -0.24 1.85
N ARG A 196 10.23 0.87 1.10
CA ARG A 196 11.43 1.61 0.69
C ARG A 196 11.23 3.11 0.83
N LEU A 197 12.10 3.75 1.59
CA LEU A 197 12.19 5.21 1.70
C LEU A 197 13.59 5.65 1.26
N THR A 198 13.66 6.48 0.21
CA THR A 198 14.95 6.89 -0.36
C THR A 198 14.98 8.38 -0.68
N ASP A 199 16.06 9.09 -0.38
CA ASP A 199 16.25 10.51 -0.77
C ASP A 199 15.11 11.40 -0.25
N ILE A 200 14.90 11.39 1.08
CA ILE A 200 13.84 12.15 1.75
C ILE A 200 14.46 13.16 2.72
N SER A 201 14.02 14.41 2.68
CA SER A 201 14.55 15.46 3.56
C SER A 201 13.44 16.31 4.19
N GLY A 202 13.56 16.63 5.48
CA GLY A 202 12.57 17.51 6.15
C GLY A 202 11.15 16.94 6.20
N CYS A 203 10.97 15.62 6.08
CA CYS A 203 9.64 15.02 5.99
C CYS A 203 9.22 14.32 7.28
N VAL A 204 7.90 14.22 7.47
CA VAL A 204 7.30 13.31 8.45
C VAL A 204 6.62 12.20 7.64
N VAL A 205 7.03 10.95 7.84
CA VAL A 205 6.47 9.80 7.14
C VAL A 205 5.88 8.84 8.16
N ASP A 206 4.56 8.72 8.19
CA ASP A 206 3.84 7.79 9.05
C ASP A 206 3.28 6.63 8.23
N MET A 207 3.89 5.46 8.41
CA MET A 207 3.47 4.19 7.83
C MET A 207 2.83 3.26 8.87
N SER A 208 2.81 3.64 10.15
CA SER A 208 2.39 2.79 11.27
C SER A 208 0.96 2.27 11.12
N ARG A 209 0.06 3.09 10.56
CA ARG A 209 -1.34 2.72 10.30
C ARG A 209 -1.51 1.70 9.17
N ALA A 210 -0.60 1.68 8.21
CA ALA A 210 -0.62 0.72 7.11
C ALA A 210 0.02 -0.61 7.53
N THR A 211 0.93 -0.59 8.49
CA THR A 211 1.76 -1.71 8.94
C THR A 211 1.39 -2.19 10.34
N GLY A 212 0.09 -2.19 10.66
CA GLY A 212 -0.41 -2.77 11.90
C GLY A 212 -0.13 -4.28 12.00
N SER A 213 -0.44 -4.89 13.14
CA SER A 213 -0.09 -6.30 13.43
C SER A 213 -0.58 -7.32 12.39
N ALA A 214 -1.63 -7.02 11.62
CA ALA A 214 -2.19 -7.92 10.61
C ALA A 214 -1.49 -7.83 9.23
N ALA A 215 -0.68 -6.81 8.98
CA ALA A 215 -0.02 -6.59 7.69
C ALA A 215 1.38 -5.97 7.84
N PRO A 216 2.30 -6.60 8.60
CA PRO A 216 3.66 -6.08 8.76
C PRO A 216 4.42 -6.09 7.44
N PHE A 217 5.41 -5.21 7.30
CA PHE A 217 6.34 -5.27 6.17
C PHE A 217 7.17 -6.55 6.22
N ALA A 218 7.35 -7.24 5.09
CA ALA A 218 8.30 -8.36 5.05
C ALA A 218 9.77 -7.89 5.10
N ASN A 219 10.06 -6.68 4.61
CA ASN A 219 11.37 -6.04 4.71
C ASN A 219 11.22 -4.52 4.57
N LEU A 220 12.16 -3.78 5.14
CA LEU A 220 12.20 -2.32 5.05
C LEU A 220 13.62 -1.85 4.74
N ALA A 221 13.76 -0.97 3.74
CA ALA A 221 15.02 -0.30 3.45
C ALA A 221 14.84 1.22 3.50
N LEU A 222 15.64 1.87 4.34
CA LEU A 222 15.69 3.32 4.51
C LEU A 222 17.04 3.81 4.05
N LYS A 223 17.09 4.75 3.10
CA LYS A 223 18.34 5.22 2.52
C LYS A 223 18.33 6.73 2.30
N ASN A 224 19.42 7.39 2.66
CA ASN A 224 19.62 8.82 2.39
C ASN A 224 18.46 9.69 2.88
N ILE A 225 18.29 9.72 4.21
CA ILE A 225 17.21 10.48 4.87
C ILE A 225 17.82 11.51 5.81
N GLU A 226 17.33 12.74 5.76
CA GLU A 226 17.86 13.84 6.59
C GLU A 226 16.74 14.65 7.24
N ARG A 227 16.94 15.11 8.49
CA ARG A 227 16.02 16.01 9.20
C ARG A 227 14.56 15.55 9.15
N SER A 228 14.33 14.23 9.26
CA SER A 228 13.02 13.63 9.03
C SER A 228 12.58 12.74 10.19
N LEU A 229 11.28 12.60 10.36
CA LEU A 229 10.65 11.67 11.30
C LEU A 229 10.02 10.53 10.50
N VAL A 230 10.43 9.29 10.80
CA VAL A 230 9.91 8.10 10.12
C VAL A 230 9.27 7.17 11.14
N LEU A 231 7.97 6.93 11.01
CA LEU A 231 7.23 5.91 11.75
C LEU A 231 6.96 4.74 10.83
N ALA A 232 7.82 3.73 10.89
CA ALA A 232 7.75 2.58 10.00
C ALA A 232 6.68 1.55 10.40
N GLY A 233 6.32 1.50 11.68
CA GLY A 233 5.44 0.46 12.25
C GLY A 233 6.11 -0.92 12.27
N ASN A 234 5.35 -1.97 11.96
CA ASN A 234 5.80 -3.36 12.19
C ASN A 234 6.43 -3.97 10.94
N VAL A 235 7.55 -4.67 11.13
CA VAL A 235 8.32 -5.36 10.09
C VAL A 235 8.61 -6.79 10.56
N ASP A 236 8.05 -7.79 9.87
CA ASP A 236 8.33 -9.21 10.12
C ASP A 236 9.57 -9.68 9.33
N GLY A 237 10.64 -8.93 9.46
CA GLY A 237 11.86 -9.19 8.71
C GLY A 237 12.98 -8.20 9.00
N PRO A 238 13.97 -8.10 8.11
CA PRO A 238 15.12 -7.24 8.30
C PRO A 238 14.80 -5.79 7.91
N VAL A 239 15.29 -4.87 8.74
CA VAL A 239 15.32 -3.44 8.47
C VAL A 239 16.75 -3.03 8.18
N HIS A 240 16.96 -2.41 7.02
CA HIS A 240 18.24 -1.85 6.62
C HIS A 240 18.13 -0.33 6.64
N VAL A 241 19.02 0.31 7.39
CA VAL A 241 19.06 1.76 7.57
C VAL A 241 20.41 2.25 7.11
N THR A 242 20.46 3.07 6.06
CA THR A 242 21.71 3.50 5.45
C THR A 242 21.74 5.01 5.24
N SER A 243 22.80 5.66 5.69
CA SER A 243 23.05 7.09 5.45
C SER A 243 21.89 8.00 5.92
N ILE A 244 21.46 7.84 7.18
CA ILE A 244 20.46 8.72 7.80
C ILE A 244 21.12 9.71 8.74
N ARG A 245 20.66 10.97 8.75
CA ARG A 245 21.22 12.04 9.59
C ARG A 245 20.14 12.89 10.26
N ASP A 246 20.38 13.30 11.49
CA ASP A 246 19.56 14.28 12.22
C ASP A 246 18.06 13.93 12.22
N SER A 247 17.75 12.66 12.41
CA SER A 247 16.42 12.10 12.16
C SER A 247 15.97 11.20 13.30
N ILE A 248 14.67 10.94 13.35
CA ILE A 248 14.07 10.01 14.31
C ILE A 248 13.42 8.86 13.56
N LEU A 249 13.71 7.63 14.00
CA LEU A 249 13.10 6.41 13.47
C LEU A 249 12.33 5.69 14.56
N VAL A 250 11.07 5.38 14.28
CA VAL A 250 10.22 4.51 15.09
C VAL A 250 9.92 3.24 14.31
N VAL A 251 10.37 2.08 14.79
CA VAL A 251 10.21 0.81 14.07
C VAL A 251 10.10 -0.37 15.01
N SER A 252 9.32 -1.38 14.64
CA SER A 252 9.30 -2.66 15.32
C SER A 252 9.74 -3.75 14.36
N ALA A 253 10.82 -4.46 14.66
CA ALA A 253 11.42 -5.41 13.73
C ALA A 253 12.06 -6.62 14.40
N ARG A 254 12.33 -7.65 13.61
CA ARG A 254 13.07 -8.83 14.09
C ARG A 254 14.58 -8.62 14.04
N GLN A 255 15.07 -7.90 13.03
CA GLN A 255 16.50 -7.65 12.79
C GLN A 255 16.67 -6.23 12.28
N VAL A 256 17.64 -5.49 12.84
CA VAL A 256 17.94 -4.12 12.42
C VAL A 256 19.43 -3.98 12.16
N ARG A 257 19.78 -3.49 10.97
CA ARG A 257 21.15 -3.17 10.56
C ARG A 257 21.23 -1.70 10.16
N ILE A 258 22.11 -0.96 10.81
CA ILE A 258 22.28 0.47 10.62
C ILE A 258 23.70 0.76 10.14
N HIS A 259 23.82 1.52 9.07
CA HIS A 259 25.08 1.81 8.41
C HIS A 259 25.20 3.30 8.07
N GLN A 260 26.35 3.91 8.34
CA GLN A 260 26.65 5.31 7.98
C GLN A 260 25.65 6.35 8.53
N CYS A 261 25.06 6.11 9.70
CA CYS A 261 24.05 6.99 10.30
C CYS A 261 24.65 7.90 11.39
N HIS A 262 24.13 9.13 11.48
CA HIS A 262 24.70 10.16 12.37
C HIS A 262 23.61 10.94 13.11
N ASN A 263 23.81 11.19 14.40
CA ASN A 263 22.91 11.99 15.24
C ASN A 263 21.43 11.59 15.09
N MET A 264 21.14 10.33 15.42
CA MET A 264 19.85 9.72 15.13
C MET A 264 19.27 9.09 16.40
N ASP A 265 17.99 9.37 16.64
CA ASP A 265 17.24 8.72 17.72
C ASP A 265 16.41 7.58 17.14
N VAL A 266 16.56 6.39 17.72
CA VAL A 266 15.88 5.19 17.27
C VAL A 266 15.03 4.64 18.41
N TYR A 267 13.72 4.72 18.21
CA TYR A 267 12.71 4.14 19.09
C TYR A 267 12.27 2.81 18.49
N PHE A 268 12.58 1.70 19.15
CA PHE A 268 12.33 0.42 18.51
C PHE A 268 12.18 -0.76 19.46
N TYR A 269 11.53 -1.79 18.92
CA TYR A 269 11.56 -3.15 19.40
C TYR A 269 12.43 -3.95 18.43
N CYS A 270 13.38 -4.71 18.96
CA CYS A 270 14.21 -5.59 18.15
C CYS A 270 14.26 -6.99 18.75
N GLY A 271 13.82 -7.99 17.99
CA GLY A 271 13.84 -9.40 18.43
C GLY A 271 15.22 -10.05 18.47
N SER A 272 16.24 -9.38 17.93
CA SER A 272 17.65 -9.78 17.97
C SER A 272 18.53 -8.57 18.28
N ARG A 273 19.84 -8.79 18.45
CA ARG A 273 20.80 -7.70 18.63
C ARG A 273 20.83 -6.80 17.39
N PRO A 274 20.57 -5.49 17.53
CA PRO A 274 20.78 -4.51 16.48
C PRO A 274 22.27 -4.39 16.16
N ILE A 275 22.61 -4.21 14.90
CA ILE A 275 24.00 -4.03 14.46
C ILE A 275 24.17 -2.64 13.89
N ILE A 276 25.20 -1.91 14.33
CA ILE A 276 25.61 -0.63 13.75
C ILE A 276 27.00 -0.73 13.12
N GLU A 277 27.23 0.05 12.06
CA GLU A 277 28.52 0.17 11.39
C GLU A 277 28.70 1.59 10.82
N ASP A 278 29.89 2.18 10.98
CA ASP A 278 30.19 3.57 10.53
C ASP A 278 29.17 4.62 11.04
N CYS A 279 28.64 4.41 12.24
CA CYS A 279 27.67 5.31 12.84
C CYS A 279 28.29 6.17 13.95
N SER A 280 27.68 7.31 14.27
CA SER A 280 28.08 8.14 15.42
C SER A 280 26.92 8.96 15.98
N GLY A 281 26.90 9.17 17.30
CA GLY A 281 25.81 9.92 17.96
C GLY A 281 24.46 9.20 17.86
N MET A 282 24.45 7.87 17.86
CA MET A 282 23.22 7.08 17.84
C MET A 282 22.63 7.03 19.26
N ARG A 283 21.31 7.22 19.39
CA ARG A 283 20.62 7.14 20.68
C ARG A 283 19.44 6.19 20.57
N PHE A 284 19.43 5.16 21.40
CA PHE A 284 18.44 4.09 21.33
C PHE A 284 17.44 4.18 22.48
N ALA A 285 16.16 3.95 22.18
CA ALA A 285 15.07 3.96 23.14
C ALA A 285 14.12 2.80 22.88
N PRO A 286 13.41 2.30 23.91
CA PRO A 286 12.37 1.30 23.71
C PRO A 286 11.22 1.88 22.89
N LEU A 287 10.50 1.00 22.19
CA LEU A 287 9.30 1.38 21.46
C LEU A 287 8.27 2.05 22.40
N PRO A 288 7.68 3.21 22.01
CA PRO A 288 6.65 3.86 22.81
C PRO A 288 5.39 2.99 22.94
N LYS A 289 4.69 3.11 24.06
CA LYS A 289 3.51 2.28 24.37
C LYS A 289 2.33 2.48 23.42
N SER A 290 2.31 3.61 22.71
CA SER A 290 1.33 3.92 21.68
C SER A 290 1.44 3.01 20.44
N PHE A 291 2.56 2.30 20.27
CA PHE A 291 2.77 1.38 19.15
C PHE A 291 2.67 -0.08 19.62
N GLU A 292 2.04 -0.92 18.80
CA GLU A 292 1.89 -2.34 19.09
C GLU A 292 3.24 -3.07 18.90
N SER A 293 3.77 -3.67 19.98
CA SER A 293 4.87 -4.62 19.87
C SER A 293 4.33 -5.98 19.40
N PRO A 294 4.92 -6.59 18.35
CA PRO A 294 4.46 -7.86 17.79
C PRO A 294 4.92 -9.09 18.61
N GLY A 295 5.61 -8.88 19.74
CA GLY A 295 6.27 -9.96 20.46
C GLY A 295 6.39 -9.70 21.96
N ASP A 296 6.82 -10.75 22.67
CA ASP A 296 7.06 -10.71 24.10
C ASP A 296 8.22 -9.75 24.43
N ASP A 297 8.01 -8.86 25.41
CA ASP A 297 9.03 -7.92 25.88
C ASP A 297 10.31 -8.65 26.32
N SER A 298 10.21 -9.93 26.70
CA SER A 298 11.35 -10.77 27.06
C SER A 298 12.37 -10.96 25.93
N LYS A 299 12.00 -10.74 24.66
CA LYS A 299 12.88 -10.87 23.49
C LYS A 299 13.42 -9.53 22.99
N ASN A 300 13.03 -8.43 23.62
CA ASN A 300 13.40 -7.10 23.17
C ASN A 300 14.87 -6.79 23.50
N GLN A 301 15.70 -6.65 22.49
CA GLN A 301 17.16 -6.42 22.59
C GLN A 301 17.55 -5.03 22.07
N TRP A 302 16.64 -4.05 22.16
CA TRP A 302 16.85 -2.68 21.68
C TRP A 302 18.07 -1.98 22.32
N ASP A 303 18.47 -2.36 23.53
CA ASP A 303 19.60 -1.80 24.30
C ASP A 303 20.89 -2.62 24.18
N GLN A 304 20.89 -3.73 23.44
CA GLN A 304 22.04 -4.62 23.23
C GLN A 304 22.58 -4.46 21.80
N VAL A 305 23.10 -3.27 21.51
CA VAL A 305 23.56 -2.89 20.18
C VAL A 305 25.02 -3.30 19.97
N ASP A 306 25.26 -4.08 18.92
CA ASP A 306 26.60 -4.51 18.51
C ASP A 306 27.18 -3.49 17.50
N ASP A 307 28.29 -2.86 17.86
CA ASP A 307 29.04 -1.97 16.96
C ASP A 307 30.13 -2.76 16.24
N PHE A 308 29.91 -3.01 14.95
CA PHE A 308 30.73 -3.92 14.15
C PHE A 308 32.19 -3.46 14.00
N LYS A 309 32.45 -2.16 14.01
CA LYS A 309 33.82 -1.62 13.85
C LYS A 309 34.51 -1.33 15.18
N TRP A 310 33.82 -1.52 16.30
CA TRP A 310 34.38 -1.31 17.63
C TRP A 310 34.93 -2.62 18.21
N LEU A 311 36.20 -2.90 17.95
CA LEU A 311 36.87 -4.13 18.37
C LEU A 311 37.44 -4.07 19.81
N LYS A 312 37.14 -3.02 20.56
CA LYS A 312 37.68 -2.81 21.91
C LYS A 312 36.75 -3.40 22.98
N ALA A 313 37.30 -3.69 24.15
CA ALA A 313 36.54 -4.18 25.30
C ALA A 313 35.71 -3.09 26.02
N GLU A 314 36.04 -1.81 25.80
CA GLU A 314 35.29 -0.68 26.34
C GLU A 314 33.97 -0.47 25.58
N PRO A 315 32.93 0.12 26.20
CA PRO A 315 31.69 0.45 25.50
C PRO A 315 31.94 1.34 24.29
N SER A 316 31.23 1.09 23.19
CA SER A 316 31.36 1.93 22.00
C SER A 316 30.87 3.36 22.29
N PRO A 317 31.63 4.40 21.90
CA PRO A 317 31.20 5.79 22.01
C PRO A 317 30.20 6.19 20.92
N ASN A 318 29.97 5.33 19.92
CA ASN A 318 29.16 5.65 18.75
C ASN A 318 27.65 5.58 19.04
N TRP A 319 27.27 4.95 20.15
CA TRP A 319 25.88 4.85 20.57
C TRP A 319 25.70 4.98 22.08
N SER A 320 24.49 5.32 22.47
CA SER A 320 24.07 5.38 23.88
C SER A 320 22.58 5.08 24.00
N VAL A 321 22.12 4.83 25.22
CA VAL A 321 20.70 4.77 25.53
C VAL A 321 20.17 6.18 25.71
N LEU A 322 19.05 6.50 25.06
CA LEU A 322 18.38 7.79 25.20
C LEU A 322 17.80 7.92 26.62
N PRO A 323 18.19 8.95 27.39
CA PRO A 323 17.68 9.20 28.74
C PRO A 323 16.16 9.37 28.77
N VAL A 324 15.51 8.94 29.85
CA VAL A 324 14.04 8.91 29.96
C VAL A 324 13.43 10.31 29.86
N ASP A 325 14.11 11.32 30.39
CA ASP A 325 13.75 12.73 30.37
C ASP A 325 13.91 13.39 28.99
N GLU A 326 14.78 12.85 28.13
CA GLU A 326 14.95 13.33 26.76
C GLU A 326 13.97 12.69 25.78
N ARG A 327 13.39 11.54 26.14
CA ARG A 327 12.42 10.81 25.31
C ARG A 327 11.18 11.66 25.02
N LEU A 328 10.62 11.45 23.83
CA LEU A 328 9.36 12.09 23.44
C LEU A 328 8.20 11.49 24.23
N GLU A 329 7.32 12.36 24.71
CA GLU A 329 6.13 11.97 25.46
C GLU A 329 5.12 11.24 24.56
N ASP A 330 4.35 10.31 25.14
CA ASP A 330 3.39 9.47 24.38
C ASP A 330 2.35 10.29 23.59
N ARG A 331 1.93 11.45 24.12
CA ARG A 331 1.02 12.37 23.43
C ARG A 331 1.55 12.89 22.09
N ILE A 332 2.87 12.96 21.92
CA ILE A 332 3.46 13.45 20.67
C ILE A 332 3.17 12.44 19.55
N TRP A 333 3.27 11.15 19.85
CA TRP A 333 3.00 10.07 18.89
C TRP A 333 1.53 9.95 18.53
N SER A 334 0.62 10.13 19.50
CA SER A 334 -0.82 9.93 19.30
C SER A 334 -1.55 11.17 18.76
N ASP A 335 -1.16 12.37 19.20
CA ASP A 335 -1.92 13.59 18.91
C ASP A 335 -1.23 14.49 17.88
N VAL A 336 0.10 14.66 18.00
CA VAL A 336 0.86 15.62 17.19
C VAL A 336 1.23 15.05 15.82
N VAL A 337 1.78 13.83 15.80
CA VAL A 337 2.25 13.20 14.57
C VAL A 337 1.13 12.92 13.56
N PRO A 338 -0.06 12.39 13.92
CA PRO A 338 -1.12 12.13 12.95
C PRO A 338 -1.78 13.38 12.35
N GLY A 339 -1.42 14.56 12.87
CA GLY A 339 -1.91 15.86 12.45
C GLY A 339 -2.98 16.41 13.39
N GLU A 340 -2.55 17.12 14.43
CA GLU A 340 -3.43 17.93 15.27
C GLU A 340 -4.00 19.12 14.45
N PRO A 341 -5.29 19.47 14.62
CA PRO A 341 -5.89 20.62 13.91
C PRO A 341 -5.08 21.90 14.15
N GLY A 342 -4.49 22.46 13.09
CA GLY A 342 -3.77 23.73 13.14
C GLY A 342 -2.25 23.63 13.32
N LYS A 343 -1.68 22.43 13.50
CA LYS A 343 -0.22 22.23 13.50
C LYS A 343 0.28 21.77 12.13
N GLY A 344 1.26 22.49 11.59
CA GLY A 344 1.91 22.17 10.33
C GLY A 344 3.11 21.23 10.51
N LEU A 345 3.73 20.86 9.39
CA LEU A 345 4.95 20.03 9.37
C LEU A 345 6.07 20.58 10.27
N LYS A 346 6.30 21.90 10.24
CA LYS A 346 7.34 22.55 11.05
C LYS A 346 7.08 22.42 12.55
N ASP A 347 5.82 22.54 12.97
CA ASP A 347 5.43 22.40 14.37
C ASP A 347 5.67 20.98 14.86
N ILE A 348 5.39 19.97 14.01
CA ILE A 348 5.68 18.56 14.31
C ILE A 348 7.19 18.36 14.45
N LEU A 349 7.99 18.79 13.45
CA LEU A 349 9.44 18.65 13.48
C LEU A 349 10.10 19.39 14.66
N GLN A 350 9.52 20.52 15.09
CA GLN A 350 9.96 21.24 16.28
C GLN A 350 9.56 20.53 17.56
N ALA A 351 8.33 20.00 17.64
CA ALA A 351 7.86 19.22 18.79
C ALA A 351 8.71 17.96 19.02
N VAL A 352 9.16 17.32 17.93
CA VAL A 352 10.08 16.16 18.01
C VAL A 352 11.55 16.55 18.09
N LYS A 353 11.88 17.84 18.24
CA LYS A 353 13.25 18.37 18.39
C LYS A 353 14.20 18.10 17.21
N ILE A 354 13.68 17.80 16.02
CA ILE A 354 14.46 17.65 14.78
C ILE A 354 14.79 19.03 14.18
N ALA A 355 13.85 19.98 14.28
CA ALA A 355 14.09 21.37 13.92
C ALA A 355 14.81 22.10 15.06
N ARG A 356 16.08 21.77 15.31
CA ARG A 356 17.00 22.69 15.99
C ARG A 356 17.52 23.66 14.93
N GLY A 357 16.77 24.74 14.73
CA GLY A 357 17.21 25.91 13.96
C GLY A 357 18.34 26.63 14.66
#